data_AF-A0A7J9BW00-F1
#
_entry.id   AF-A0A7J9BW00-F1
#
_cell.length_a   1.000
_cell.length_b   1.000
_cell.length_c   1.000
_cell.angle_alpha   90.00
_cell.angle_beta   90.00
_cell.angle_gamma   90.00
#
_symmetry.space_group_name_H-M   'P 1'
#
loop_
_entity.id
_entity.type
_entity.pdbx_description
1 polymer ?
#
loop_
_entity_poly.entity_id
_entity_poly.type
_entity_poly.pdbx_seq_one_letter_code
_entity_poly.pdbx_strand_id
1 'polypeptide(L)'
;MNLVVYAAAFAIFQTIVILVFSLTVMRIRNPKFRLTSVTVEDLTAAPSPVSFNMKLSAQVAVKNSNFGHFKFDNTTIWFDYGGVGVGEAFVAKGRSKARSTKNMNVTVELNSNNIPNNSSLESEIKAGFMALTGHSKLSGKVQLMKLIKKKKSAEMNCAMLVNLVTRAVQDINCQ
;
A
#
# COMPACT_ATOMS: atom_id res chain seq x y z
N MET A 1 42.86 -40.05 -13.45
CA MET A 1 42.87 -39.03 -12.37
C MET A 1 42.16 -37.74 -12.78
N ASN A 2 42.49 -37.17 -13.95
CA ASN A 2 41.90 -35.90 -14.42
C ASN A 2 40.36 -35.91 -14.53
N LEU A 3 39.76 -37.00 -15.02
CA LEU A 3 38.29 -37.11 -15.15
C LEU A 3 37.56 -36.98 -13.80
N VAL A 4 38.11 -37.57 -12.73
CA VAL A 4 37.52 -37.51 -11.38
C VAL A 4 37.60 -36.09 -10.82
N VAL A 5 38.71 -35.40 -11.04
CA VAL A 5 38.89 -34.00 -10.64
C VAL A 5 37.90 -33.08 -11.35
N TYR A 6 37.72 -33.26 -12.67
CA TYR A 6 36.73 -32.47 -13.43
C TYR A 6 35.29 -32.76 -13.00
N ALA A 7 34.94 -34.02 -12.74
CA ALA A 7 33.62 -34.39 -12.23
C ALA A 7 33.34 -33.78 -10.84
N ALA A 8 34.31 -33.84 -9.94
CA ALA A 8 34.21 -33.22 -8.62
C ALA A 8 34.07 -31.69 -8.71
N ALA A 9 34.88 -31.03 -9.55
CA ALA A 9 34.79 -29.59 -9.76
C ALA A 9 33.42 -29.17 -10.34
N PHE A 10 32.88 -29.92 -11.31
CA PHE A 10 31.56 -29.67 -11.85
C PHE A 10 30.45 -29.83 -10.80
N ALA A 11 30.51 -30.86 -9.97
CA ALA A 11 29.56 -31.07 -8.89
C ALA A 11 29.59 -29.92 -7.86
N ILE A 12 30.78 -29.45 -7.48
CA ILE A 12 30.95 -28.29 -6.59
C ILE A 12 30.35 -27.03 -7.23
N PHE A 13 30.62 -26.78 -8.51
CA PHE A 13 30.04 -25.64 -9.21
C PHE A 13 28.50 -25.69 -9.24
N GLN A 14 27.91 -26.84 -9.57
CA GLN A 14 26.46 -27.00 -9.61
C GLN A 14 25.82 -26.80 -8.23
N THR A 15 26.43 -27.32 -7.15
CA THR A 15 25.91 -27.12 -5.80
C THR A 15 25.91 -25.65 -5.39
N ILE A 16 26.96 -24.89 -5.72
CA ILE A 16 27.02 -23.44 -5.50
C ILE A 16 25.90 -22.73 -6.27
N VAL A 17 25.71 -23.05 -7.55
CA VAL A 17 24.65 -22.45 -8.38
C VAL A 17 23.26 -22.72 -7.80
N ILE A 18 22.98 -23.98 -7.42
CA ILE A 18 21.70 -24.37 -6.81
C ILE A 18 21.47 -23.62 -5.50
N LEU A 19 22.51 -23.50 -4.67
CA LEU A 19 22.44 -22.81 -3.39
C LEU A 19 22.15 -21.32 -3.60
N VAL A 20 22.86 -20.64 -4.49
CA VAL A 20 22.58 -19.23 -4.83
C VAL A 20 21.16 -19.05 -5.37
N PHE A 21 20.71 -19.91 -6.29
CA PHE A 21 19.36 -19.86 -6.84
C PHE A 21 18.29 -20.04 -5.76
N SER A 22 18.53 -20.95 -4.80
CA SER A 22 17.61 -21.19 -3.67
C SER A 22 17.46 -19.96 -2.76
N LEU A 23 18.56 -19.32 -2.40
CA LEU A 23 18.56 -18.18 -1.48
C LEU A 23 18.01 -16.91 -2.12
N THR A 24 18.13 -16.77 -3.44
CA THR A 24 17.73 -15.57 -4.17
C THR A 24 16.33 -15.69 -4.76
N VAL A 25 16.09 -16.68 -5.63
CA VAL A 25 14.87 -16.80 -6.43
C VAL A 25 13.75 -17.48 -5.64
N MET A 26 14.09 -18.53 -4.86
CA MET A 26 13.07 -19.28 -4.10
C MET A 26 12.61 -18.57 -2.81
N ARG A 27 13.32 -17.52 -2.37
CA ARG A 27 12.97 -16.75 -1.17
C ARG A 27 11.81 -15.79 -1.43
N ILE A 28 10.59 -16.23 -1.10
CA ILE A 28 9.37 -15.43 -1.25
C ILE A 28 9.20 -14.44 -0.07
N ARG A 29 9.36 -13.15 -0.38
CA ARG A 29 9.17 -11.99 0.50
C ARG A 29 7.72 -11.47 0.45
N ASN A 30 7.34 -10.72 1.48
CA ASN A 30 6.07 -10.01 1.48
C ASN A 30 6.11 -8.88 0.44
N PRO A 31 5.04 -8.66 -0.33
CA PRO A 31 4.92 -7.46 -1.18
C PRO A 31 4.83 -6.21 -0.30
N LYS A 32 4.98 -5.04 -0.92
CA LYS A 32 4.75 -3.75 -0.25
C LYS A 32 3.53 -3.08 -0.88
N PHE A 33 2.69 -2.51 -0.03
CA PHE A 33 1.47 -1.81 -0.41
C PHE A 33 1.52 -0.41 0.17
N ARG A 34 1.43 0.62 -0.67
CA ARG A 34 1.66 2.01 -0.27
C ARG A 34 0.80 2.98 -1.07
N LEU A 35 0.42 4.08 -0.44
CA LEU A 35 -0.02 5.29 -1.13
C LEU A 35 1.22 6.01 -1.67
N THR A 36 1.21 6.39 -2.95
CA THR A 36 2.32 7.09 -3.61
C THR A 36 2.04 8.56 -3.83
N SER A 37 0.79 8.92 -4.11
CA SER A 37 0.36 10.31 -4.26
C SER A 37 -1.10 10.43 -3.88
N VAL A 38 -1.47 11.57 -3.31
CA VAL A 38 -2.86 11.90 -3.02
C VAL A 38 -3.09 13.32 -3.49
N THR A 39 -4.18 13.52 -4.20
CA THR A 39 -4.60 14.81 -4.76
C THR A 39 -6.00 15.11 -4.27
N VAL A 40 -6.25 16.36 -3.90
CA VAL A 40 -7.57 16.81 -3.47
C VAL A 40 -8.33 17.23 -4.72
N GLU A 41 -9.46 16.59 -5.00
CA GLU A 41 -10.34 16.93 -6.12
C GLU A 41 -11.41 17.94 -5.67
N ASP A 42 -12.02 17.69 -4.51
CA ASP A 42 -13.03 18.55 -3.92
C ASP A 42 -12.84 18.62 -2.40
N LEU A 43 -13.10 19.78 -1.82
CA LEU A 43 -12.97 20.02 -0.39
C LEU A 43 -13.93 21.13 0.05
N THR A 44 -14.80 20.76 0.97
CA THR A 44 -15.68 21.65 1.71
C THR A 44 -15.48 21.40 3.19
N ALA A 45 -15.22 22.45 3.96
CA ALA A 45 -15.07 22.39 5.41
C ALA A 45 -15.67 23.63 6.04
N ALA A 46 -16.48 23.46 7.08
CA ALA A 46 -17.13 24.53 7.81
C ALA A 46 -16.92 24.33 9.32
N PRO A 47 -16.55 25.38 10.07
CA PRO A 47 -16.37 25.28 11.52
C PRO A 47 -17.71 25.41 12.28
N SER A 48 -18.79 25.88 11.64
CA SER A 48 -20.11 26.00 12.27
C SER A 48 -21.22 25.94 11.23
N PRO A 49 -22.03 24.87 11.17
CA PRO A 49 -21.85 23.61 11.92
C PRO A 49 -20.56 22.89 11.52
N VAL A 50 -19.87 22.26 12.49
CA VAL A 50 -18.60 21.56 12.27
C VAL A 50 -18.83 20.42 11.29
N SER A 51 -18.30 20.56 10.08
CA SER A 51 -18.45 19.54 9.04
C SER A 51 -17.35 19.63 8.00
N PHE A 52 -17.02 18.50 7.38
CA PHE A 52 -16.25 18.46 6.15
C PHE A 52 -16.75 17.39 5.20
N ASN A 53 -16.59 17.65 3.91
CA ASN A 53 -16.74 16.68 2.83
C ASN A 53 -15.58 16.89 1.85
N MET A 54 -14.87 15.81 1.54
CA MET A 54 -13.66 15.86 0.74
C MET A 54 -13.60 14.66 -0.18
N LYS A 55 -13.23 14.93 -1.43
CA LYS A 55 -12.97 13.92 -2.46
C LYS A 55 -11.49 13.94 -2.80
N LEU A 56 -10.85 12.79 -2.67
CA LEU A 56 -9.43 12.62 -2.99
C LEU A 56 -9.28 11.64 -4.16
N SER A 57 -8.28 11.90 -5.00
CA SER A 57 -7.75 10.94 -5.94
C SER A 57 -6.38 10.50 -5.47
N ALA A 58 -6.28 9.22 -5.14
CA ALA A 58 -5.09 8.61 -4.58
C ALA A 58 -4.50 7.60 -5.56
N GLN A 59 -3.17 7.60 -5.68
CA GLN A 59 -2.44 6.55 -6.36
C GLN A 59 -1.89 5.57 -5.35
N VAL A 60 -2.14 4.29 -5.60
CA VAL A 60 -1.74 3.18 -4.74
C VAL A 60 -0.79 2.28 -5.52
N ALA A 61 0.31 1.88 -4.89
CA ALA A 61 1.35 1.05 -5.48
C ALA A 61 1.46 -0.30 -4.76
N VAL A 62 1.39 -1.38 -5.55
CA VAL A 62 1.66 -2.76 -5.12
C VAL A 62 3.02 -3.20 -5.67
N LYS A 63 4.06 -3.07 -4.85
CA LYS A 63 5.43 -3.48 -5.20
C LYS A 63 5.66 -4.95 -4.88
N ASN A 64 5.99 -5.72 -5.92
CA ASN A 64 6.34 -7.13 -5.80
C ASN A 64 7.85 -7.32 -6.01
N SER A 65 8.59 -7.60 -4.94
CA SER A 65 10.03 -7.89 -5.02
C SER A 65 10.36 -9.35 -5.34
N ASN A 66 9.36 -10.20 -5.57
CA ASN A 66 9.53 -11.63 -5.81
C ASN A 66 9.72 -11.92 -7.29
N PHE A 67 10.40 -13.04 -7.60
CA PHE A 67 10.54 -13.56 -8.96
C PHE A 67 9.28 -14.27 -9.48
N GLY A 68 8.31 -14.53 -8.60
CA GLY A 68 6.96 -14.95 -8.96
C GLY A 68 6.02 -13.75 -9.10
N HIS A 69 4.92 -13.90 -9.84
CA HIS A 69 3.90 -12.86 -9.89
C HIS A 69 3.05 -12.88 -8.61
N PHE A 70 2.64 -11.71 -8.13
CA PHE A 70 1.77 -11.56 -6.98
C PHE A 70 0.35 -11.27 -7.46
N LYS A 71 -0.58 -12.20 -7.20
CA LYS A 71 -2.02 -12.00 -7.42
C LYS A 71 -2.64 -11.59 -6.09
N PHE A 72 -3.32 -10.46 -6.06
CA PHE A 72 -4.00 -9.95 -4.87
C PHE A 72 -5.49 -9.85 -5.09
N ASP A 73 -6.22 -10.07 -4.01
CA ASP A 73 -7.67 -10.00 -3.98
C ASP A 73 -8.12 -8.54 -3.85
N ASN A 74 -9.44 -8.29 -3.93
CA ASN A 74 -9.96 -6.97 -3.63
C ASN A 74 -9.67 -6.61 -2.16
N THR A 75 -9.43 -5.33 -1.91
CA THR A 75 -9.27 -4.83 -0.55
C THR A 75 -9.83 -3.42 -0.45
N THR A 76 -10.07 -2.97 0.77
CA THR A 76 -10.54 -1.64 1.09
C THR A 76 -9.47 -0.92 1.89
N ILE A 77 -9.24 0.35 1.57
CA ILE A 77 -8.45 1.27 2.39
C ILE A 77 -9.43 2.06 3.24
N TRP A 78 -9.26 2.00 4.54
CA TRP A 78 -10.07 2.74 5.51
C TRP A 78 -9.35 4.03 5.87
N PHE A 79 -10.11 5.11 5.99
CA PHE A 79 -9.60 6.42 6.39
C PHE A 79 -10.31 6.88 7.64
N ASP A 80 -9.53 7.36 8.60
CA ASP A 80 -9.99 7.77 9.91
C ASP A 80 -9.51 9.17 10.25
N TYR A 81 -10.34 9.88 11.02
CA TYR A 81 -9.99 11.11 11.73
C TYR A 81 -10.05 10.83 13.23
N GLY A 82 -8.93 11.00 13.95
CA GLY A 82 -8.89 10.78 15.40
C GLY A 82 -9.36 9.38 15.86
N GLY A 83 -9.22 8.36 15.01
CA GLY A 83 -9.68 6.99 15.26
C GLY A 83 -11.15 6.72 14.89
N VAL A 84 -11.86 7.70 14.32
CA VAL A 84 -13.23 7.54 13.81
C VAL A 84 -13.19 7.41 12.29
N GLY A 85 -13.83 6.37 11.74
CA GLY A 85 -13.89 6.13 10.30
C GLY A 85 -14.70 7.21 9.57
N VAL A 86 -14.05 7.88 8.61
CA VAL A 86 -14.60 9.00 7.82
C VAL A 86 -14.81 8.67 6.36
N GLY A 87 -14.28 7.54 5.90
CA GLY A 87 -14.56 7.02 4.56
C GLY A 87 -13.66 5.86 4.17
N GLU A 88 -13.82 5.42 2.93
CA GLU A 88 -13.14 4.24 2.40
C GLU A 88 -12.79 4.40 0.92
N ALA A 89 -11.83 3.58 0.46
CA ALA A 89 -11.47 3.49 -0.95
C ALA A 89 -11.30 2.04 -1.38
N PHE A 90 -11.92 1.68 -2.50
CA PHE A 90 -11.88 0.33 -3.02
C PHE A 90 -10.68 0.09 -3.93
N VAL A 91 -9.92 -0.98 -3.66
CA VAL A 91 -8.82 -1.46 -4.50
C VAL A 91 -9.25 -2.77 -5.14
N ALA A 92 -9.45 -2.72 -6.46
CA ALA A 92 -9.85 -3.89 -7.22
C ALA A 92 -8.77 -4.99 -7.23
N LYS A 93 -9.22 -6.24 -7.33
CA LYS A 93 -8.33 -7.41 -7.48
C LYS A 93 -7.36 -7.22 -8.65
N GLY A 94 -6.15 -7.75 -8.52
CA GLY A 94 -5.13 -7.51 -9.54
C GLY A 94 -3.93 -8.42 -9.46
N ARG A 95 -2.96 -8.14 -10.34
CA ARG A 95 -1.71 -8.89 -10.44
C ARG A 95 -0.55 -7.96 -10.69
N SER A 96 0.47 -8.03 -9.83
CA SER A 96 1.79 -7.46 -10.07
C SER A 96 2.72 -8.52 -10.67
N LYS A 97 3.46 -8.17 -11.72
CA LYS A 97 4.42 -9.08 -12.37
C LYS A 97 5.60 -9.35 -11.42
N ALA A 98 6.45 -10.31 -11.80
CA ALA A 98 7.69 -10.55 -11.07
C ALA A 98 8.55 -9.27 -11.06
N ARG A 99 9.13 -8.95 -9.90
CA ARG A 99 10.05 -7.81 -9.70
C ARG A 99 9.50 -6.46 -10.20
N SER A 100 8.18 -6.27 -10.17
CA SER A 100 7.52 -5.06 -10.68
C SER A 100 6.67 -4.35 -9.62
N THR A 101 6.34 -3.10 -9.88
CA THR A 101 5.32 -2.35 -9.14
C THR A 101 4.09 -2.18 -10.02
N LYS A 102 2.90 -2.41 -9.47
CA LYS A 102 1.63 -2.07 -10.13
C LYS A 102 1.03 -0.85 -9.45
N ASN A 103 0.83 0.22 -10.22
CA ASN A 103 0.16 1.44 -9.77
C ASN A 103 -1.32 1.38 -10.17
N MET A 104 -2.19 1.89 -9.31
CA MET A 104 -3.64 1.95 -9.49
C MET A 104 -4.14 3.27 -8.92
N ASN A 105 -5.04 3.93 -9.62
CA ASN A 105 -5.71 5.11 -9.10
C ASN A 105 -7.00 4.68 -8.41
N VAL A 106 -7.27 5.24 -7.23
CA VAL A 106 -8.48 5.03 -6.46
C VAL A 106 -9.05 6.37 -6.05
N THR A 107 -10.38 6.45 -6.06
CA THR A 107 -11.11 7.61 -5.56
C THR A 107 -11.47 7.34 -4.11
N VAL A 108 -11.32 8.36 -3.27
CA VAL A 108 -11.66 8.33 -1.85
C VAL A 108 -12.67 9.42 -1.59
N GLU A 109 -13.76 9.08 -0.92
CA GLU A 109 -14.77 10.03 -0.47
C GLU A 109 -14.79 10.02 1.05
N LEU A 110 -14.58 11.18 1.66
CA LEU A 110 -14.42 11.36 3.09
C LEU A 110 -15.45 12.38 3.60
N ASN A 111 -16.15 12.05 4.67
CA ASN A 111 -17.12 12.95 5.29
C ASN A 111 -17.08 12.88 6.82
N SER A 112 -17.53 13.95 7.46
CA SER A 112 -17.59 14.07 8.92
C SER A 112 -18.89 13.55 9.54
N ASN A 113 -19.78 12.88 8.80
CA ASN A 113 -21.12 12.55 9.29
C ASN A 113 -21.10 11.63 10.52
N ASN A 114 -20.07 10.78 10.62
CA ASN A 114 -19.86 9.86 11.73
C ASN A 114 -19.06 10.47 12.88
N ILE A 115 -18.54 11.70 12.71
CA ILE A 115 -17.75 12.37 13.74
C ILE A 115 -18.73 13.11 14.65
N PRO A 116 -18.81 12.77 15.95
CA PRO A 116 -19.60 13.56 16.89
C PRO A 116 -19.04 14.97 16.99
N ASN A 117 -19.83 15.95 17.44
CA ASN A 117 -19.36 17.33 17.63
C ASN A 117 -18.02 17.35 18.40
N ASN A 118 -16.95 17.68 17.69
CA ASN A 118 -15.58 17.56 18.18
C ASN A 118 -14.90 18.92 18.08
N SER A 119 -14.58 19.51 19.23
CA SER A 119 -13.88 20.79 19.33
C SER A 119 -12.48 20.76 18.69
N SER A 120 -11.84 19.59 18.64
CA SER A 120 -10.55 19.39 17.96
C SER A 120 -10.72 19.60 16.46
N LEU A 121 -11.73 18.97 15.84
CA LEU A 121 -12.04 19.13 14.42
C LEU A 121 -12.38 20.58 14.09
N GLU A 122 -13.15 21.26 14.95
CA GLU A 122 -13.44 22.68 14.78
C GLU A 122 -12.16 23.53 14.78
N SER A 123 -11.26 23.30 15.75
CA SER A 123 -9.99 24.03 15.84
C SER A 123 -9.06 23.77 14.66
N GLU A 124 -9.01 22.53 14.16
CA GLU A 124 -8.22 22.13 12.99
C GLU A 124 -8.77 22.76 11.71
N ILE A 125 -10.10 22.78 11.54
CA ILE A 125 -10.75 23.48 10.42
C ILE A 125 -10.41 24.97 10.45
N LYS A 126 -10.48 25.61 11.63
CA LYS A 126 -10.10 27.02 11.82
C LYS A 126 -8.61 27.28 11.57
N ALA A 127 -7.74 26.35 11.97
CA ALA A 127 -6.31 26.41 11.71
C ALA A 127 -5.95 26.15 10.24
N GLY A 128 -6.86 25.52 9.48
CA GLY A 128 -6.69 25.21 8.06
C GLY A 128 -5.92 23.93 7.78
N PHE A 129 -5.69 23.09 8.79
CA PHE A 129 -4.93 21.84 8.67
C PHE A 129 -5.69 20.70 9.32
N MET A 130 -5.75 19.54 8.64
CA MET A 130 -6.43 18.36 9.13
C MET A 130 -5.54 17.12 8.99
N ALA A 131 -5.38 16.37 10.07
CA ALA A 131 -4.64 15.11 10.07
C ALA A 131 -5.58 13.92 9.84
N LEU A 132 -5.24 13.08 8.87
CA LEU A 132 -5.99 11.87 8.54
C LEU A 132 -5.08 10.65 8.56
N THR A 133 -5.61 9.53 9.01
CA THR A 133 -4.90 8.24 8.98
C THR A 133 -5.59 7.31 8.00
N GLY A 134 -4.80 6.59 7.20
CA GLY A 134 -5.29 5.59 6.27
C GLY A 134 -4.68 4.23 6.57
N HIS A 135 -5.49 3.18 6.70
CA HIS A 135 -5.00 1.85 6.98
C HIS A 135 -5.64 0.79 6.09
N SER A 136 -4.87 -0.24 5.73
CA SER A 136 -5.36 -1.32 4.88
C SER A 136 -4.48 -2.56 4.94
N LYS A 137 -5.08 -3.70 4.61
CA LYS A 137 -4.39 -4.99 4.47
C LYS A 137 -4.70 -5.62 3.12
N LEU A 138 -3.69 -5.68 2.26
CA LEU A 138 -3.77 -6.33 0.96
C LEU A 138 -3.33 -7.78 1.07
N SER A 139 -4.25 -8.71 0.82
CA SER A 139 -3.97 -10.15 0.84
C SER A 139 -3.84 -10.71 -0.57
N GLY A 140 -3.00 -11.73 -0.73
CA GLY A 140 -2.81 -12.37 -2.02
C GLY A 140 -1.89 -13.59 -1.98
N LYS A 141 -1.46 -14.02 -3.17
CA LYS A 141 -0.59 -15.19 -3.38
C LYS A 141 0.54 -14.84 -4.34
N VAL A 142 1.77 -15.14 -3.94
CA VAL A 142 2.92 -15.15 -4.84
C VAL A 142 3.00 -16.53 -5.50
N GLN A 143 3.03 -16.55 -6.83
CA GLN A 143 3.16 -17.77 -7.62
C GLN A 143 4.51 -17.77 -8.35
N LEU A 144 5.43 -18.63 -7.89
CA LEU A 144 6.77 -18.82 -8.44
C LEU A 144 6.79 -20.03 -9.37
N MET A 145 7.39 -19.88 -10.56
CA MET A 145 7.52 -20.94 -11.59
C MET A 145 6.23 -21.71 -11.89
N LYS A 146 5.07 -21.07 -11.73
CA LYS A 146 3.70 -21.65 -11.83
C LYS A 146 3.38 -22.79 -10.84
N LEU A 147 4.35 -23.41 -10.18
CA LEU A 147 4.18 -24.56 -9.28
C LEU A 147 4.00 -24.14 -7.82
N ILE A 148 4.85 -23.23 -7.32
CA ILE A 148 4.87 -22.87 -5.90
C ILE A 148 3.96 -21.67 -5.67
N LYS A 149 2.92 -21.85 -4.84
CA LYS A 149 2.00 -20.78 -4.42
C LYS A 149 2.14 -20.55 -2.92
N LYS A 150 2.49 -19.34 -2.51
CA LYS A 150 2.55 -18.94 -1.09
C LYS A 150 1.63 -17.75 -0.85
N LYS A 151 0.77 -17.86 0.17
CA LYS A 151 -0.05 -16.73 0.65
C LYS A 151 0.87 -15.67 1.26
N LYS A 152 0.59 -14.42 0.95
CA LYS A 152 1.33 -13.25 1.41
C LYS A 152 0.37 -12.09 1.59
N SER A 153 0.68 -11.22 2.53
CA SER A 153 -0.03 -9.98 2.75
C SER A 153 0.94 -8.80 2.76
N ALA A 154 0.41 -7.62 2.47
CA ALA A 154 1.07 -6.34 2.64
C ALA A 154 0.13 -5.43 3.42
N GLU A 155 0.61 -4.90 4.53
CA GLU A 155 -0.11 -3.92 5.34
C GLU A 155 0.37 -2.53 4.95
N MET A 156 -0.52 -1.56 5.10
CA MET A 156 -0.28 -0.16 4.83
C MET A 156 -0.89 0.64 5.96
N ASN A 157 -0.07 1.46 6.61
CA ASN A 157 -0.51 2.46 7.57
C ASN A 157 0.09 3.79 7.15
N CYS A 158 -0.76 4.77 6.89
CA CYS A 158 -0.38 6.08 6.41
C CYS A 158 -0.96 7.16 7.33
N ALA A 159 -0.19 8.21 7.58
CA ALA A 159 -0.66 9.46 8.13
C ALA A 159 -0.48 10.54 7.06
N MET A 160 -1.48 11.38 6.87
CA MET A 160 -1.44 12.49 5.93
C MET A 160 -1.96 13.77 6.56
N LEU A 161 -1.34 14.88 6.18
CA LEU A 161 -1.75 16.22 6.60
C LEU A 161 -2.33 16.97 5.40
N VAL A 162 -3.60 17.32 5.48
CA VAL A 162 -4.31 18.06 4.44
C VAL A 162 -4.40 19.52 4.83
N ASN A 163 -3.97 20.40 3.94
CA ASN A 163 -4.20 21.83 4.06
C ASN A 163 -5.54 22.17 3.39
N LEU A 164 -6.49 22.62 4.20
CA LEU A 164 -7.86 22.94 3.80
C LEU A 164 -7.95 24.26 3.02
N VAL A 165 -7.00 25.17 3.23
CA VAL A 165 -6.94 26.48 2.55
C VAL A 165 -6.40 26.33 1.14
N THR A 166 -5.24 25.66 1.00
CA THR A 166 -4.60 25.44 -0.31
C THR A 166 -5.16 24.24 -1.05
N ARG A 167 -6.07 23.46 -0.43
CA ARG A 167 -6.66 22.24 -0.98
C ARG A 167 -5.60 21.27 -1.49
N ALA A 168 -4.60 21.01 -0.65
CA ALA A 168 -3.48 20.16 -1.01
C ALA A 168 -3.07 19.27 0.16
N VAL A 169 -2.59 18.07 -0.16
CA VAL A 169 -1.95 17.21 0.83
C VAL A 169 -0.49 17.66 0.98
N GLN A 170 -0.11 18.10 2.17
CA GLN A 170 1.23 18.63 2.43
C GLN A 170 2.23 17.54 2.76
N ASP A 171 1.82 16.57 3.56
CA ASP A 171 2.68 15.47 3.97
C ASP A 171 1.91 14.15 3.93
N ILE A 172 2.61 13.09 3.55
CA ILE A 172 2.12 11.72 3.48
C ILE A 172 3.26 10.81 3.96
N ASN A 173 3.07 10.22 5.13
CA ASN A 173 4.01 9.25 5.69
C ASN A 173 3.35 7.87 5.74
N CYS A 174 3.89 6.90 5.01
CA CYS A 174 3.39 5.53 4.92
C CYS A 174 4.45 4.51 5.30
N GLN A 175 4.13 3.59 6.21
CA GLN A 175 5.03 2.51 6.63
C GLN A 175 4.78 1.22 5.85
#